data_AF-A0A1J9SA81-F1
#
_entry.id   AF-A0A1J9SA81-F1
#
_cell.length_a   1.000
_cell.length_b   1.000
_cell.length_c   1.000
_cell.angle_alpha   90.00
_cell.angle_beta   90.00
_cell.angle_gamma   90.00
#
_symmetry.space_group_name_H-M   'P 1'
#
loop_
_entity.id
_entity.type
_entity.pdbx_description
1 polymer ?
#
loop_
_entity_poly.entity_id
_entity_poly.type
_entity_poly.pdbx_seq_one_letter_code
_entity_poly.pdbx_strand_id
1 'polypeptide(L)'
;MVLVKRKCPPERRKAVIAVRATASSPTLSVGATPPQHFSIRISLRIAQTTRPGEAITIATTGTVFEGCATARGSDPLAQRRGSLVATAAPTADAGSQQPRAINLGGLIVRKARAAEMPDQDLKEKPGTRLLTIPAEGSVEVAHDLPVDRIFLHERKLREEDVVGEEWRFRFHDGWVGTTWWCWGDLEGEGEGGLREKRLSCWHEGMALWGHAKPDVGDGWVLGLDPAELVFEVEEEGSEFRFVE
;
A
#
# COMPACT_ATOMS: atom_id res chain seq x y z
N MET A 1 -0.25 9.07 9.34
CA MET A 1 1.05 9.47 8.76
C MET A 1 0.86 9.54 7.26
N VAL A 2 0.82 10.70 6.63
CA VAL A 2 0.73 10.77 5.16
C VAL A 2 2.14 10.77 4.59
N LEU A 3 2.38 10.07 3.48
CA LEU A 3 3.67 10.08 2.79
C LEU A 3 3.92 11.47 2.19
N VAL A 4 5.05 12.07 2.53
CA VAL A 4 5.50 13.31 1.90
C VAL A 4 6.24 12.95 0.61
N LYS A 5 5.51 12.96 -0.51
CA LYS A 5 6.07 12.65 -1.83
C LYS A 5 6.86 13.85 -2.35
N ARG A 6 8.17 13.69 -2.50
CA ARG A 6 9.02 14.66 -3.21
C ARG A 6 8.94 14.38 -4.70
N LYS A 7 8.85 15.44 -5.51
CA LYS A 7 8.93 15.31 -6.96
C LYS A 7 10.37 14.92 -7.34
N CYS A 8 10.52 13.79 -8.01
CA CYS A 8 11.79 13.36 -8.60
C CYS A 8 11.72 13.51 -10.12
N PRO A 9 12.67 14.23 -10.72
CA PRO A 9 12.68 14.41 -12.17
C PRO A 9 12.96 13.06 -12.87
N PRO A 10 12.45 12.84 -14.10
CA PRO A 10 12.52 11.54 -14.77
C PRO A 10 13.91 10.90 -14.81
N GLU A 11 14.94 11.71 -15.07
CA GLU A 11 16.35 11.28 -15.19
C GLU A 11 16.97 10.76 -13.89
N ARG A 12 16.37 11.07 -12.74
CA ARG A 12 16.82 10.58 -11.42
C ARG A 12 16.02 9.39 -10.90
N ARG A 13 14.97 8.98 -11.61
CA ARG A 13 14.14 7.83 -11.21
C ARG A 13 14.95 6.56 -11.38
N LYS A 14 14.98 5.74 -10.34
CA LYS A 14 15.64 4.43 -10.36
C LYS A 14 14.68 3.32 -10.77
N ALA A 15 13.41 3.41 -10.40
CA ALA A 15 12.37 2.51 -10.86
C ALA A 15 10.98 3.14 -10.80
N VAL A 16 10.08 2.58 -11.61
CA VAL A 16 8.64 2.86 -11.60
C VAL A 16 7.91 1.56 -11.28
N ILE A 17 7.11 1.60 -10.23
CA ILE A 17 6.26 0.50 -9.77
C ILE A 17 4.85 0.75 -10.27
N ALA A 18 4.32 -0.14 -11.11
CA ALA A 18 2.90 -0.14 -11.45
C ALA A 18 2.13 -0.79 -10.30
N VAL A 19 1.07 -0.10 -9.88
CA VAL A 19 0.20 -0.48 -8.76
C VAL A 19 -1.21 -0.64 -9.28
N ARG A 20 -1.81 -1.81 -9.06
CA ARG A 20 -3.19 -2.09 -9.50
C ARG A 20 -4.00 -2.69 -8.38
N ALA A 21 -5.24 -2.25 -8.20
CA ALA A 21 -6.20 -2.93 -7.35
C ALA A 21 -7.11 -3.84 -8.18
N THR A 22 -7.42 -5.02 -7.66
CA THR A 22 -8.42 -5.93 -8.23
C THR A 22 -9.36 -6.43 -7.15
N ALA A 23 -10.64 -6.56 -7.48
CA ALA A 23 -11.60 -7.22 -6.61
C ALA A 23 -11.45 -8.74 -6.77
N SER A 24 -11.56 -9.50 -5.67
CA SER A 24 -11.49 -10.96 -5.74
C SER A 24 -12.70 -11.60 -6.44
N SER A 25 -13.79 -10.83 -6.61
CA SER A 25 -15.01 -11.22 -7.30
C SER A 25 -15.62 -9.99 -7.97
N PRO A 26 -16.24 -10.11 -9.17
CA PRO A 26 -16.97 -9.01 -9.79
C PRO A 26 -18.28 -8.68 -9.08
N THR A 27 -18.74 -9.54 -8.17
CA THR A 27 -19.95 -9.34 -7.37
C THR A 27 -19.71 -9.61 -5.89
N LEU A 28 -20.45 -8.89 -5.05
CA LEU A 28 -20.47 -9.06 -3.61
C LEU A 28 -21.93 -9.15 -3.11
N SER A 29 -22.34 -10.33 -2.65
CA SER A 29 -23.71 -10.54 -2.13
C SER A 29 -23.89 -9.94 -0.74
N VAL A 30 -24.90 -9.09 -0.60
CA VAL A 30 -25.39 -8.50 0.64
C VAL A 30 -26.32 -9.51 1.31
N GLY A 31 -25.97 -10.00 2.51
CA GLY A 31 -26.79 -10.98 3.24
C GLY A 31 -26.53 -12.46 2.90
N ALA A 32 -25.47 -12.77 2.14
CA ALA A 32 -25.07 -14.15 1.89
C ALA A 32 -24.87 -14.95 3.19
N THR A 33 -25.44 -16.16 3.25
CA THR A 33 -25.25 -17.11 4.36
C THR A 33 -24.75 -18.43 3.79
N PRO A 34 -23.46 -18.81 4.00
CA PRO A 34 -22.44 -18.10 4.77
C PRO A 34 -21.93 -16.81 4.09
N PRO A 35 -21.31 -15.88 4.85
CA PRO A 35 -20.74 -14.65 4.29
C PRO A 35 -19.73 -14.94 3.18
N GLN A 36 -19.84 -14.20 2.08
CA GLN A 36 -18.91 -14.31 0.96
C GLN A 36 -17.53 -13.78 1.37
N HIS A 37 -16.49 -14.54 1.06
CA HIS A 37 -15.11 -14.05 1.20
C HIS A 37 -14.79 -13.06 0.08
N PHE A 38 -14.73 -11.78 0.42
CA PHE A 38 -14.40 -10.70 -0.50
C PHE A 38 -13.14 -9.97 -0.06
N SER A 39 -12.29 -9.65 -1.01
CA SER A 39 -11.04 -8.94 -0.77
C SER A 39 -10.69 -8.02 -1.93
N ILE A 40 -9.98 -6.94 -1.63
CA ILE A 40 -9.28 -6.12 -2.61
C ILE A 40 -7.82 -6.52 -2.61
N ARG A 41 -7.31 -6.94 -3.76
CA ARG A 41 -5.91 -7.34 -3.97
C ARG A 41 -5.16 -6.22 -4.64
N ILE A 42 -4.05 -5.81 -4.05
CA ILE A 42 -3.19 -4.76 -4.59
C ILE A 42 -1.94 -5.44 -5.13
N SER A 43 -1.78 -5.41 -6.44
CA SER A 43 -0.63 -5.93 -7.17
C SER A 43 0.41 -4.84 -7.35
N LEU A 44 1.68 -5.18 -7.13
CA LEU A 44 2.83 -4.35 -7.44
C LEU A 44 3.74 -5.08 -8.43
N ARG A 45 4.16 -4.38 -9.48
CA ARG A 45 5.15 -4.88 -10.45
C ARG A 45 6.13 -3.79 -10.85
N ILE A 46 7.35 -4.18 -11.21
CA ILE A 46 8.32 -3.26 -11.77
C ILE A 46 7.93 -2.98 -13.23
N ALA A 47 7.53 -1.74 -13.51
CA ALA A 47 7.17 -1.31 -14.87
C ALA A 47 8.40 -0.77 -15.62
N GLN A 48 9.29 -0.08 -14.91
CA GLN A 48 10.56 0.44 -15.44
C GLN A 48 11.62 0.36 -14.35
N THR A 49 12.86 0.07 -14.72
CA THR A 49 13.99 -0.04 -13.78
C THR A 49 15.31 0.32 -14.47
N THR A 50 16.21 0.95 -13.73
CA THR A 50 17.61 1.14 -14.14
C THR A 50 18.46 -0.12 -13.96
N ARG A 51 17.93 -1.14 -13.29
CA ARG A 51 18.60 -2.43 -13.02
C ARG A 51 17.70 -3.60 -13.42
N PRO A 52 17.66 -3.96 -14.71
CA PRO A 52 16.88 -5.11 -15.17
C PRO A 52 17.34 -6.40 -14.49
N GLY A 53 16.40 -7.27 -14.13
CA GLY A 53 16.70 -8.54 -13.45
C GLY A 53 16.90 -8.44 -11.94
N GLU A 54 16.93 -7.23 -11.36
CA GLU A 54 17.00 -7.03 -9.90
C GLU A 54 15.60 -6.83 -9.29
N ALA A 55 15.35 -7.53 -8.19
CA ALA A 55 14.16 -7.32 -7.35
C ALA A 55 14.28 -6.01 -6.54
N ILE A 56 13.15 -5.53 -6.03
CA ILE A 56 13.08 -4.33 -5.18
C ILE A 56 12.43 -4.69 -3.86
N THR A 57 13.07 -4.37 -2.74
CA THR A 57 12.47 -4.51 -1.41
C THR A 57 12.01 -3.15 -0.89
N ILE A 58 10.77 -3.06 -0.42
CA ILE A 58 10.18 -1.86 0.15
C ILE A 58 9.68 -2.08 1.59
N ALA A 59 9.67 -1.01 2.39
CA ALA A 59 8.92 -0.98 3.65
C ALA A 59 7.44 -0.64 3.40
N THR A 60 6.54 -1.52 3.82
CA THR A 60 5.08 -1.37 3.62
C THR A 60 4.37 -0.78 4.84
N THR A 61 5.04 -0.69 5.98
CA THR A 61 4.45 -0.13 7.20
C THR A 61 3.92 1.27 6.98
N GLY A 62 2.66 1.49 7.34
CA GLY A 62 2.05 2.80 7.21
C GLY A 62 1.69 3.18 5.78
N THR A 63 1.65 2.24 4.83
CA THR A 63 1.22 2.47 3.43
C THR A 63 0.04 1.57 3.07
N VAL A 64 -0.56 1.74 1.90
CA VAL A 64 -1.67 0.87 1.46
C VAL A 64 -1.23 -0.58 1.23
N PHE A 65 0.07 -0.84 1.16
CA PHE A 65 0.67 -2.17 0.94
C PHE A 65 0.89 -2.96 2.24
N GLU A 66 0.53 -2.39 3.40
CA GLU A 66 0.61 -3.10 4.67
C GLU A 66 -0.44 -4.21 4.69
N GLY A 67 -0.04 -5.48 4.52
CA GLY A 67 -0.99 -6.59 4.57
C GLY A 67 -1.70 -6.72 5.91
N CYS A 68 -2.96 -7.16 5.90
CA CYS A 68 -3.75 -7.39 7.11
C CYS A 68 -3.32 -8.72 7.77
N ALA A 69 -2.22 -8.73 8.52
CA ALA A 69 -1.91 -9.91 9.35
C ALA A 69 -2.83 -9.94 10.57
N THR A 70 -3.56 -11.04 10.70
CA THR A 70 -4.70 -11.26 11.59
C THR A 70 -4.47 -11.03 13.09
N ALA A 71 -5.60 -10.93 13.80
CA ALA A 71 -5.85 -10.91 15.25
C ALA A 71 -5.48 -9.65 16.07
N ARG A 72 -4.40 -8.92 15.76
CA ARG A 72 -4.07 -7.64 16.44
C ARG A 72 -3.49 -6.56 15.51
N GLY A 73 -3.47 -6.81 14.21
CA GLY A 73 -2.96 -5.90 13.18
C GLY A 73 -3.83 -4.66 13.02
N SER A 74 -3.22 -3.53 12.65
CA SER A 74 -3.98 -2.31 12.35
C SER A 74 -4.59 -2.44 10.96
N ASP A 75 -5.91 -2.29 10.83
CA ASP A 75 -6.60 -2.25 9.53
C ASP A 75 -6.11 -1.02 8.74
N PRO A 76 -5.37 -1.21 7.64
CA PRO A 76 -4.84 -0.12 6.82
C PRO A 76 -5.94 0.70 6.16
N LEU A 77 -7.02 0.05 5.70
CA LEU A 77 -8.13 0.71 5.01
C LEU A 77 -8.99 1.52 5.99
N ALA A 78 -9.09 1.08 7.25
CA ALA A 78 -9.73 1.87 8.31
C ALA A 78 -8.99 3.17 8.64
N GLN A 79 -7.75 3.32 8.19
CA GLN A 79 -6.92 4.51 8.35
C GLN A 79 -6.94 5.44 7.12
N ARG A 80 -7.97 5.33 6.27
CA ARG A 80 -8.16 6.17 5.06
C ARG A 80 -7.07 6.01 4.01
N ARG A 81 -6.49 4.80 3.90
CA ARG A 81 -5.51 4.48 2.84
C ARG A 81 -6.17 4.17 1.50
N GLY A 82 -7.48 3.93 1.50
CA GLY A 82 -8.32 3.82 0.31
C GLY A 82 -9.80 3.99 0.66
N SER A 83 -10.65 3.98 -0.37
CA SER A 83 -12.11 4.13 -0.25
C SER A 83 -12.82 3.38 -1.37
N LEU A 84 -14.05 2.95 -1.16
CA LEU A 84 -14.91 2.49 -2.25
C LEU A 84 -15.70 3.69 -2.79
N VAL A 85 -15.76 3.82 -4.10
CA VAL A 85 -16.49 4.90 -4.79
C VAL A 85 -17.39 4.31 -5.86
N ALA A 86 -18.61 4.82 -5.97
CA ALA A 86 -19.53 4.42 -7.04
C ALA A 86 -18.95 4.81 -8.41
N THR A 87 -19.12 3.96 -9.42
CA THR A 87 -18.61 4.21 -10.79
C THR A 87 -19.56 5.06 -11.63
N ALA A 88 -20.86 5.02 -11.34
CA ALA A 88 -21.85 5.84 -12.04
C ALA A 88 -21.62 7.34 -11.78
N ALA A 89 -21.56 8.13 -12.85
CA ALA A 89 -21.38 9.57 -12.79
C ALA A 89 -22.56 10.26 -12.08
N PRO A 90 -22.34 11.38 -11.36
CA PRO A 90 -23.45 12.27 -11.00
C PRO A 90 -24.12 12.70 -12.31
N THR A 91 -25.41 12.47 -12.45
CA THR A 91 -26.19 13.01 -13.57
C THR A 91 -25.94 14.52 -13.64
N ALA A 92 -25.65 15.01 -14.85
CA ALA A 92 -25.14 16.35 -15.13
C ALA A 92 -26.05 17.53 -14.68
N ASP A 93 -27.21 17.25 -14.08
CA ASP A 93 -28.19 18.24 -13.64
C ASP A 93 -28.14 18.56 -12.14
N ALA A 94 -27.24 17.96 -11.36
CA ALA A 94 -27.08 18.28 -9.94
C ALA A 94 -25.71 18.93 -9.68
N GLY A 95 -25.70 20.26 -9.64
CA GLY A 95 -24.53 21.04 -9.25
C GLY A 95 -23.85 20.46 -8.01
N SER A 96 -22.59 20.07 -8.17
CA SER A 96 -21.66 19.66 -7.09
C SER A 96 -21.91 18.35 -6.34
N GLN A 97 -22.61 17.35 -6.91
CA GLN A 97 -22.64 16.03 -6.25
C GLN A 97 -21.29 15.30 -6.43
N GLN A 98 -20.48 15.28 -5.36
CA GLN A 98 -19.34 14.37 -5.28
C GLN A 98 -19.81 12.93 -5.49
N PRO A 99 -19.03 12.07 -6.16
CA PRO A 99 -19.38 10.67 -6.33
C PRO A 99 -19.61 10.02 -4.96
N ARG A 100 -20.64 9.17 -4.85
CA ARG A 100 -20.93 8.43 -3.63
C ARG A 100 -19.71 7.60 -3.25
N ALA A 101 -19.38 7.62 -1.96
CA ALA A 101 -18.24 6.91 -1.41
C ALA A 101 -18.64 6.20 -0.13
N ILE A 102 -18.14 4.97 0.07
CA ILE A 102 -18.24 4.26 1.35
C ILE A 102 -16.97 4.55 2.14
N ASN A 103 -17.17 5.07 3.34
CA ASN A 103 -16.14 5.37 4.30
C ASN A 103 -15.67 4.08 4.98
N LEU A 104 -14.56 3.55 4.50
CA LEU A 104 -13.91 2.39 5.10
C LEU A 104 -13.29 2.68 6.49
N GLY A 105 -13.27 3.93 6.96
CA GLY A 105 -12.83 4.30 8.30
C GLY A 105 -12.16 5.67 8.39
N GLY A 106 -11.81 6.09 9.60
CA GLY A 106 -11.19 7.39 9.87
C GLY A 106 -10.15 7.37 10.98
N LEU A 107 -9.55 6.21 11.23
CA LEU A 107 -8.67 6.02 12.37
C LEU A 107 -7.34 6.74 12.14
N ILE A 108 -7.06 7.73 12.98
CA ILE A 108 -5.75 8.39 13.01
C ILE A 108 -4.91 7.71 14.07
N VAL A 109 -4.02 6.81 13.64
CA VAL A 109 -3.04 6.20 14.54
C VAL A 109 -1.97 7.23 14.87
N ARG A 110 -1.96 7.69 16.12
CA ARG A 110 -0.84 8.46 16.69
C ARG A 110 0.14 7.47 17.31
N LYS A 111 1.24 7.21 16.63
CA LYS A 111 2.36 6.51 17.26
C LYS A 111 3.06 7.51 18.17
N ALA A 112 3.29 7.14 19.44
CA ALA A 112 4.21 7.89 20.28
C ALA A 112 5.55 7.99 19.54
N ARG A 113 6.25 9.12 19.63
CA ARG A 113 7.65 9.18 19.17
C ARG A 113 8.37 8.05 19.90
N ALA A 114 8.83 7.05 19.16
CA ALA A 114 9.74 6.10 19.75
C ALA A 114 10.92 6.92 20.26
N ALA A 115 11.29 6.74 21.54
CA ALA A 115 12.61 7.15 22.00
C ALA A 115 13.63 6.60 21.00
N GLU A 116 14.70 7.36 20.72
CA GLU A 116 15.77 6.96 19.79
C GLU A 116 16.08 5.49 19.97
N MET A 117 15.54 4.65 19.10
CA MET A 117 15.87 3.24 19.12
C MET A 117 17.22 3.15 18.44
N PRO A 118 18.19 2.42 19.02
CA PRO A 118 19.48 2.22 18.37
C PRO A 118 19.29 1.69 16.96
N ASP A 119 20.31 1.84 16.12
CA ASP A 119 20.39 1.35 14.73
C ASP A 119 20.15 -0.17 14.65
N GLN A 120 18.89 -0.57 14.76
CA GLN A 120 18.43 -1.94 14.69
C GLN A 120 18.13 -2.29 13.24
N ASP A 121 18.38 -3.54 12.89
CA ASP A 121 17.99 -4.11 11.61
C ASP A 121 16.49 -3.90 11.40
N LEU A 122 16.09 -3.33 10.25
CA LEU A 122 14.69 -3.13 9.89
C LEU A 122 13.92 -4.46 9.89
N LYS A 123 14.57 -5.59 9.62
CA LYS A 123 13.97 -6.93 9.71
C LYS A 123 13.53 -7.28 11.13
N GLU A 124 14.26 -6.80 12.13
CA GLU A 124 14.00 -7.06 13.55
C GLU A 124 13.10 -5.99 14.18
N LYS A 125 12.98 -4.82 13.55
CA LYS A 125 12.28 -3.66 14.10
C LYS A 125 10.77 -3.89 14.25
N PRO A 126 10.21 -3.82 15.48
CA PRO A 126 8.79 -4.04 15.70
C PRO A 126 7.90 -3.12 14.86
N GLY A 127 6.90 -3.73 14.21
CA GLY A 127 5.95 -3.02 13.36
C GLY A 127 6.50 -2.60 11.99
N THR A 128 7.75 -2.91 11.67
CA THR A 128 8.26 -2.81 10.29
C THR A 128 7.81 -4.05 9.53
N ARG A 129 7.27 -3.84 8.34
CA ARG A 129 6.95 -4.88 7.37
C ARG A 129 7.67 -4.55 6.07
N LEU A 130 8.27 -5.58 5.49
CA LEU A 130 9.02 -5.49 4.26
C LEU A 130 8.33 -6.36 3.21
N LEU A 131 8.46 -5.97 1.95
CA LEU A 131 7.89 -6.68 0.82
C LEU A 131 8.88 -6.64 -0.35
N THR A 132 9.20 -7.80 -0.92
CA THR A 132 9.93 -7.90 -2.19
C THR A 132 8.95 -7.80 -3.35
N ILE A 133 9.22 -6.88 -4.28
CA ILE A 133 8.66 -6.86 -5.63
C ILE A 133 9.67 -7.60 -6.53
N PRO A 134 9.30 -8.74 -7.12
CA PRO A 134 10.23 -9.53 -7.90
C PRO A 134 10.65 -8.79 -9.17
N ALA A 135 11.84 -9.13 -9.69
CA ALA A 135 12.38 -8.56 -10.92
C ALA A 135 11.44 -8.79 -12.12
N GLU A 136 10.87 -9.99 -12.18
CA GLU A 136 9.87 -10.40 -13.15
C GLU A 136 8.58 -10.82 -12.43
N GLY A 137 7.43 -10.45 -13.00
CA GLY A 137 6.12 -10.74 -12.44
C GLY A 137 5.61 -9.65 -11.49
N SER A 138 4.78 -10.06 -10.52
CA SER A 138 4.14 -9.16 -9.56
C SER A 138 3.99 -9.82 -8.19
N VAL A 139 3.95 -9.00 -7.15
CA VAL A 139 3.58 -9.42 -5.79
C VAL A 139 2.22 -8.83 -5.42
N GLU A 140 1.41 -9.57 -4.67
CA GLU A 140 0.06 -9.15 -4.27
C GLU A 140 -0.07 -9.00 -2.76
N VAL A 141 -0.82 -7.99 -2.34
CA VAL A 141 -1.26 -7.77 -0.97
C VAL A 141 -2.78 -7.78 -0.94
N ALA A 142 -3.38 -8.72 -0.20
CA ALA A 142 -4.83 -8.82 -0.05
C ALA A 142 -5.32 -8.06 1.18
N HIS A 143 -6.44 -7.35 1.01
CA HIS A 143 -7.20 -6.71 2.09
C HIS A 143 -8.59 -7.33 2.12
N ASP A 144 -8.87 -8.11 3.16
CA ASP A 144 -10.18 -8.70 3.36
C ASP A 144 -11.20 -7.60 3.67
N LEU A 145 -12.29 -7.62 2.90
CA LEU A 145 -13.38 -6.64 2.97
C LEU A 145 -14.72 -7.38 2.89
N PRO A 146 -15.04 -8.25 3.85
CA PRO A 146 -16.40 -8.78 3.94
C PRO A 146 -17.41 -7.64 4.15
N VAL A 147 -18.68 -7.90 3.84
CA VAL A 147 -19.74 -6.86 3.82
C VAL A 147 -19.84 -6.13 5.16
N ASP A 148 -19.84 -6.87 6.26
CA ASP A 148 -19.86 -6.32 7.63
C ASP A 148 -18.70 -5.35 7.89
N ARG A 149 -17.49 -5.68 7.41
CA ARG A 149 -16.33 -4.79 7.46
C ARG A 149 -16.60 -3.54 6.61
N ILE A 150 -17.07 -3.68 5.37
CA ILE A 150 -17.25 -2.53 4.46
C ILE A 150 -18.11 -1.44 5.14
N PHE A 151 -19.17 -1.85 5.84
CA PHE A 151 -20.12 -0.94 6.49
C PHE A 151 -19.81 -0.64 7.97
N LEU A 152 -18.82 -1.29 8.58
CA LEU A 152 -18.47 -1.12 10.00
C LEU A 152 -18.29 0.34 10.46
N HIS A 153 -17.80 1.20 9.56
CA HIS A 153 -17.54 2.62 9.83
C HIS A 153 -18.39 3.58 8.98
N GLU A 154 -19.23 3.04 8.10
CA GLU A 154 -20.14 3.82 7.28
C GLU A 154 -21.35 4.23 8.13
N ARG A 155 -21.81 5.47 7.96
CA ARG A 155 -22.92 6.04 8.75
C ARG A 155 -24.09 6.51 7.88
N LYS A 156 -23.86 6.72 6.59
CA LYS A 156 -24.80 7.32 5.66
C LYS A 156 -25.48 6.29 4.77
N LEU A 157 -24.73 5.27 4.36
CA LEU A 157 -25.21 4.20 3.49
C LEU A 157 -25.36 2.91 4.28
N ARG A 158 -26.43 2.19 4.00
CA ARG A 158 -26.65 0.82 4.47
C ARG A 158 -26.37 -0.16 3.35
N GLU A 159 -26.33 -1.44 3.68
CA GLU A 159 -26.04 -2.51 2.72
C GLU A 159 -27.11 -2.56 1.62
N GLU A 160 -28.37 -2.34 1.96
CA GLU A 160 -29.49 -2.26 1.03
C GLU A 160 -29.41 -1.07 0.06
N ASP A 161 -28.73 0.02 0.44
CA ASP A 161 -28.66 1.26 -0.35
C ASP A 161 -27.67 1.19 -1.52
N VAL A 162 -26.90 0.10 -1.62
CA VAL A 162 -25.83 -0.06 -2.62
C VAL A 162 -26.08 -1.21 -3.59
N VAL A 163 -27.11 -2.03 -3.34
CA VAL A 163 -27.45 -3.18 -4.19
C VAL A 163 -27.77 -2.71 -5.61
N GLY A 164 -27.19 -3.39 -6.59
CA GLY A 164 -27.32 -3.05 -8.00
C GLY A 164 -26.34 -1.98 -8.50
N GLU A 165 -25.66 -1.27 -7.59
CA GLU A 165 -24.67 -0.26 -7.95
C GLU A 165 -23.30 -0.88 -8.18
N GLU A 166 -22.56 -0.33 -9.13
CA GLU A 166 -21.17 -0.68 -9.38
C GLU A 166 -20.24 0.28 -8.63
N TRP A 167 -19.24 -0.30 -7.98
CA TRP A 167 -18.28 0.37 -7.12
C TRP A 167 -16.87 -0.03 -7.52
N ARG A 168 -15.90 0.84 -7.24
CA ARG A 168 -14.48 0.56 -7.42
C ARG A 168 -13.66 0.98 -6.21
N PHE A 169 -12.52 0.33 -6.03
CA PHE A 169 -11.55 0.76 -5.02
C PHE A 169 -10.74 1.94 -5.54
N ARG A 170 -10.68 3.01 -4.76
CA ARG A 170 -9.84 4.18 -5.01
C ARG A 170 -8.74 4.27 -3.96
N PHE A 171 -7.51 4.31 -4.44
CA PHE A 171 -6.35 4.60 -3.61
C PHE A 171 -6.40 6.04 -3.11
N HIS A 172 -5.96 6.25 -1.87
CA HIS A 172 -5.61 7.60 -1.43
C HIS A 172 -4.14 7.87 -1.75
N ASP A 173 -3.86 8.80 -2.67
CA ASP A 173 -2.51 9.04 -3.21
C ASP A 173 -1.43 9.20 -2.14
N GLY A 174 -1.73 9.95 -1.07
CA GLY A 174 -0.82 10.15 0.06
C GLY A 174 -0.40 8.90 0.85
N TRP A 175 -0.91 7.70 0.50
CA TRP A 175 -0.57 6.43 1.14
C TRP A 175 -0.03 5.38 0.15
N VAL A 176 0.07 5.73 -1.14
CA VAL A 176 0.68 4.89 -2.18
C VAL A 176 2.16 5.25 -2.26
N GLY A 177 3.02 4.37 -1.76
CA GLY A 177 4.47 4.55 -1.81
C GLY A 177 5.18 3.77 -0.72
N THR A 178 6.39 4.22 -0.38
CA THR A 178 7.22 3.63 0.68
C THR A 178 7.94 4.72 1.48
N THR A 179 8.36 4.37 2.69
CA THR A 179 9.26 5.19 3.51
C THR A 179 10.73 4.75 3.43
N TRP A 180 10.99 3.56 2.90
CA TRP A 180 12.32 2.98 2.78
C TRP A 180 12.35 1.93 1.67
N TRP A 181 13.43 1.84 0.90
CA TRP A 181 13.58 0.78 -0.11
C TRP A 181 15.04 0.51 -0.47
N CYS A 182 15.31 -0.66 -1.04
CA CYS A 182 16.59 -1.00 -1.66
C CYS A 182 16.40 -2.00 -2.82
N TRP A 183 17.48 -2.24 -3.56
CA TRP A 183 17.56 -3.36 -4.50
C TRP A 183 17.78 -4.67 -3.74
N GLY A 184 17.26 -5.76 -4.29
CA GLY A 184 17.45 -7.12 -3.80
C GLY A 184 16.18 -7.76 -3.26
N ASP A 185 16.24 -9.09 -3.13
CA ASP A 185 15.16 -9.94 -2.62
C ASP A 185 15.44 -10.35 -1.17
N LEU A 186 14.48 -10.12 -0.27
CA LEU A 186 14.50 -10.55 1.13
C LEU A 186 14.88 -12.01 1.33
N GLU A 187 14.39 -12.91 0.48
CA GLU A 187 14.65 -14.35 0.60
C GLU A 187 15.79 -14.83 -0.31
N GLY A 188 16.31 -13.95 -1.18
CA GLY A 188 17.37 -14.25 -2.11
C GLY A 188 18.72 -14.48 -1.43
N GLU A 189 19.51 -15.39 -2.01
CA GLU A 189 20.89 -15.68 -1.61
C GLU A 189 21.88 -15.11 -2.64
N GLY A 190 23.14 -14.91 -2.24
CA GLY A 190 24.21 -14.47 -3.15
C GLY A 190 24.15 -12.98 -3.52
N GLU A 191 24.62 -12.65 -4.71
CA GLU A 191 24.67 -11.27 -5.21
C GLU A 191 23.25 -10.76 -5.50
N GLY A 192 22.85 -9.67 -4.84
CA GLY A 192 21.47 -9.15 -4.89
C GLY A 192 20.52 -9.83 -3.90
N GLY A 193 20.96 -10.89 -3.21
CA GLY A 193 20.22 -11.52 -2.12
C GLY A 193 20.32 -10.72 -0.82
N LEU A 194 19.19 -10.52 -0.15
CA LEU A 194 19.13 -9.81 1.13
C LEU A 194 19.01 -10.74 2.32
N ARG A 195 18.86 -12.06 2.14
CA ARG A 195 18.56 -13.01 3.24
C ARG A 195 19.52 -12.88 4.42
N GLU A 196 20.82 -12.87 4.15
CA GLU A 196 21.89 -12.77 5.16
C GLU A 196 22.30 -11.33 5.50
N LYS A 197 21.73 -10.33 4.80
CA LYS A 197 22.03 -8.92 5.00
C LYS A 197 21.17 -8.31 6.09
N ARG A 198 21.74 -7.34 6.81
CA ARG A 198 21.01 -6.47 7.75
C ARG A 198 20.55 -5.22 7.03
N LEU A 199 19.36 -4.73 7.34
CA LEU A 199 18.79 -3.56 6.67
C LEU A 199 18.83 -2.36 7.61
N SER A 200 19.60 -1.33 7.27
CA SER A 200 19.66 -0.12 8.08
C SER A 200 18.36 0.66 7.98
N CYS A 201 17.92 1.25 9.10
CA CYS A 201 16.80 2.19 9.06
C CYS A 201 17.14 3.50 8.34
N TRP A 202 18.43 3.80 8.17
CA TRP A 202 18.89 4.94 7.39
C TRP A 202 18.61 4.73 5.90
N HIS A 203 18.27 5.82 5.22
CA HIS A 203 18.15 5.84 3.77
C HIS A 203 18.57 7.20 3.21
N GLU A 204 18.95 7.23 1.93
CA GLU A 204 19.19 8.50 1.22
C GLU A 204 17.93 9.38 1.25
N GLY A 205 18.08 10.70 1.27
CA GLY A 205 16.94 11.62 1.39
C GLY A 205 16.38 11.80 2.81
N MET A 206 16.84 11.02 3.81
CA MET A 206 16.54 11.21 5.25
C MET A 206 17.14 12.51 5.84
N ALA A 207 17.91 13.27 5.06
CA ALA A 207 18.62 14.48 5.48
C ALA A 207 17.75 15.57 6.16
N LEU A 208 16.42 15.54 6.01
CA LEU A 208 15.50 16.42 6.76
C LEU A 208 15.64 16.30 8.28
N TRP A 209 16.16 15.18 8.77
CA TRP A 209 16.32 14.90 10.19
C TRP A 209 17.78 15.03 10.66
N GLY A 210 18.69 15.48 9.78
CA GLY A 210 20.08 15.78 10.14
C GLY A 210 20.97 14.56 10.43
N HIS A 211 20.48 13.34 10.22
CA HIS A 211 21.28 12.13 10.41
C HIS A 211 22.28 11.95 9.26
N ALA A 212 23.57 11.95 9.58
CA ALA A 212 24.63 11.64 8.63
C ALA A 212 24.47 10.21 8.09
N LYS A 213 24.99 9.97 6.88
CA LYS A 213 25.10 8.61 6.34
C LYS A 213 25.97 7.77 7.30
N PRO A 214 25.46 6.66 7.84
CA PRO A 214 26.24 5.84 8.75
C PRO A 214 27.34 5.10 7.98
N ASP A 215 28.47 4.91 8.65
CA ASP A 215 29.53 4.02 8.17
C ASP A 215 29.22 2.60 8.64
N VAL A 216 28.81 1.74 7.70
CA VAL A 216 28.37 0.37 7.97
C VAL A 216 29.15 -0.60 7.08
N GLY A 217 29.52 -1.76 7.62
CA GLY A 217 30.25 -2.79 6.86
C GLY A 217 29.39 -3.53 5.84
N ASP A 218 30.02 -4.37 5.02
CA ASP A 218 29.44 -5.07 3.85
C ASP A 218 28.21 -5.96 4.14
N GLY A 219 27.96 -6.29 5.41
CA GLY A 219 26.78 -7.02 5.87
C GLY A 219 25.51 -6.17 5.95
N TRP A 220 25.61 -4.85 5.82
CA TRP A 220 24.50 -3.91 5.94
C TRP A 220 24.10 -3.32 4.59
N VAL A 221 22.80 -3.17 4.39
CA VAL A 221 22.21 -2.48 3.24
C VAL A 221 21.55 -1.20 3.72
N LEU A 222 21.93 -0.09 3.09
CA LEU A 222 21.34 1.22 3.30
C LEU A 222 20.16 1.41 2.34
N GLY A 223 19.13 2.10 2.80
CA GLY A 223 18.02 2.46 1.92
C GLY A 223 18.40 3.55 0.92
N LEU A 224 17.70 3.56 -0.21
CA LEU A 224 17.80 4.59 -1.24
C LEU A 224 16.74 5.67 -1.03
N ASP A 225 16.85 6.78 -1.77
CA ASP A 225 15.91 7.91 -1.65
C ASP A 225 14.51 7.47 -2.09
N PRO A 226 13.49 7.50 -1.20
CA PRO A 226 12.13 7.11 -1.57
C PRO A 226 11.55 7.93 -2.73
N ALA A 227 12.06 9.14 -2.99
CA ALA A 227 11.65 9.94 -4.14
C ALA A 227 12.05 9.32 -5.48
N GLU A 228 13.10 8.49 -5.51
CA GLU A 228 13.62 7.85 -6.73
C GLU A 228 12.85 6.58 -7.12
N LEU A 229 11.95 6.12 -6.26
CA LEU A 229 11.02 5.01 -6.53
C LEU A 229 9.61 5.56 -6.73
N VAL A 230 9.16 5.59 -7.98
CA VAL A 230 7.85 6.15 -8.35
C VAL A 230 6.78 5.05 -8.33
N PHE A 231 5.58 5.37 -7.87
CA PHE A 231 4.43 4.47 -7.87
C PHE A 231 3.35 5.05 -8.77
N GLU A 232 2.99 4.32 -9.82
CA GLU A 232 1.96 4.70 -10.78
C GLU A 232 0.74 3.81 -10.58
N VAL A 233 -0.39 4.43 -10.27
CA VAL A 233 -1.64 3.74 -10.00
C VAL A 233 -2.42 3.54 -11.30
N GLU A 234 -2.74 2.29 -11.61
CA GLU A 234 -3.71 1.92 -12.62
C GLU A 234 -5.12 1.98 -11.99
N GLU A 235 -5.99 2.87 -12.49
CA GLU A 235 -7.30 3.16 -11.87
C GLU A 235 -8.39 2.09 -12.15
N GLU A 236 -8.12 1.17 -13.07
CA GLU A 236 -9.09 0.17 -13.58
C GLU A 236 -8.80 -1.24 -13.04
N GLY A 237 -9.84 -2.06 -12.91
CA GLY A 237 -9.77 -3.48 -12.57
C GLY A 237 -10.25 -3.85 -11.18
N SER A 238 -10.67 -2.87 -10.38
CA SER A 238 -11.24 -3.08 -9.04
C SER A 238 -12.76 -2.89 -9.00
N GLU A 239 -13.41 -2.87 -10.15
CA GLU A 239 -14.85 -2.72 -10.28
C GLU A 239 -15.57 -3.99 -9.80
N PHE A 240 -16.63 -3.80 -9.02
CA PHE A 240 -17.53 -4.87 -8.60
C PHE A 240 -18.92 -4.30 -8.31
N ARG A 241 -19.92 -5.19 -8.27
CA ARG A 241 -21.31 -4.83 -7.99
C ARG A 241 -21.81 -5.47 -6.70
N PHE A 242 -22.53 -4.73 -5.87
CA PHE A 242 -23.29 -5.33 -4.78
C PHE A 242 -24.54 -6.00 -5.34
N VAL A 243 -24.80 -7.23 -4.93
CA VAL A 243 -25.97 -8.02 -5.35
C VAL A 243 -26.70 -8.55 -4.10
N GLU A 244 -27.91 -9.06 -4.28
CA GLU A 244 -28.63 -9.78 -3.22
C GLU A 244 -27.99 -11.15 -2.90
#